data_AF-A0A397JIH0-F1
#
_entry.id   AF-A0A397JIH0-F1
#
_cell.length_a   1.000
_cell.length_b   1.000
_cell.length_c   1.000
_cell.angle_alpha   90.00
_cell.angle_beta   90.00
_cell.angle_gamma   90.00
#
_symmetry.space_group_name_H-M   'P 1'
#
loop_
_entity.id
_entity.type
_entity.pdbx_description
1 polymer ?
#
loop_
_entity_poly.entity_id
_entity_poly.type
_entity_poly.pdbx_seq_one_letter_code
_entity_poly.pdbx_strand_id
1 'polypeptide(L)'
;MANKKLYDDDEPNLLNVKLNDNSNDNKSISLISLTSELLAEICENLSPEDLYILSTVCKKFREFLWSTSRYTQQIWRNSRLKFLCQLRNPFDKEILSEQQYIWLNFLGNSCQFCGIEIKERSEHVIWEFKVLSCHECLENKTSRKRDLLLKKYPMELLSCLPSAANIIKAKFFFTFEIEEQSYYLTDEVNEKLAEYTALKGIDEKDLWLKNKKNETNKFKQCINEMVEEKRNEFFLDIISKNFT
;
A
#
# COMPACT_ATOMS: atom_id res chain seq x y z
N MET A 1 2.12 -2.37 29.71
CA MET A 1 2.48 -3.39 30.72
C MET A 1 1.47 -4.52 30.66
N ALA A 2 1.92 -5.75 30.96
CA ALA A 2 1.20 -7.03 30.98
C ALA A 2 1.21 -7.86 29.68
N ASN A 3 2.22 -8.74 29.61
CA ASN A 3 2.25 -9.99 28.85
C ASN A 3 1.08 -10.91 29.25
N LYS A 4 0.50 -11.62 28.27
CA LYS A 4 0.19 -13.04 28.47
C LYS A 4 0.32 -13.79 27.13
N LYS A 5 1.23 -14.77 27.15
CA LYS A 5 1.45 -15.79 26.14
C LYS A 5 0.17 -16.57 25.87
N LEU A 6 -0.07 -16.87 24.60
CA LEU A 6 -0.62 -18.12 24.09
C LEU A 6 0.13 -18.39 22.78
N TYR A 7 1.29 -19.04 22.94
CA TYR A 7 1.86 -19.86 21.87
C TYR A 7 1.13 -21.20 22.03
N ASP A 8 0.23 -21.49 21.10
CA ASP A 8 -0.15 -22.86 20.82
C ASP A 8 0.67 -23.30 19.60
N ASP A 9 1.44 -24.34 19.82
CA ASP A 9 2.25 -25.03 18.82
C ASP A 9 1.31 -25.80 17.86
N ASP A 10 0.82 -25.13 16.83
CA ASP A 10 0.21 -25.82 15.69
C ASP A 10 1.25 -25.95 14.57
N GLU A 11 1.73 -27.19 14.38
CA GLU A 11 2.54 -27.60 13.24
C GLU A 11 1.89 -27.15 11.91
N PRO A 12 2.66 -26.65 10.93
CA PRO A 12 2.10 -26.34 9.63
C PRO A 12 1.68 -27.63 8.92
N ASN A 13 0.36 -27.80 8.74
CA ASN A 13 -0.23 -28.86 7.92
C ASN A 13 0.46 -28.93 6.55
N LEU A 14 1.32 -29.93 6.38
CA LEU A 14 1.95 -30.29 5.12
C LEU A 14 0.88 -30.82 4.16
N LEU A 15 0.52 -30.02 3.17
CA LEU A 15 -0.26 -30.48 2.01
C LEU A 15 0.56 -31.49 1.20
N ASN A 16 0.45 -32.77 1.55
CA ASN A 16 1.03 -33.87 0.79
C ASN A 16 0.20 -34.12 -0.47
N VAL A 17 0.66 -33.58 -1.60
CA VAL A 17 0.18 -33.98 -2.92
C VAL A 17 0.74 -35.38 -3.23
N LYS A 18 -0.12 -36.41 -3.16
CA LYS A 18 0.24 -37.77 -3.59
C LYS A 18 0.25 -37.84 -5.11
N LEU A 19 1.44 -37.83 -5.71
CA LEU A 19 1.65 -38.34 -7.06
C LEU A 19 1.93 -39.84 -6.94
N ASN A 20 1.11 -40.66 -7.59
CA ASN A 20 1.28 -42.11 -7.64
C ASN A 20 2.53 -42.44 -8.46
N ASP A 21 3.59 -42.89 -7.81
CA ASP A 21 4.60 -43.74 -8.44
C ASP A 21 5.17 -44.74 -7.44
N ASN A 22 5.08 -46.03 -7.79
CA ASN A 22 5.59 -47.15 -7.01
C ASN A 22 7.12 -47.22 -7.14
N SER A 23 7.85 -46.52 -6.28
CA SER A 23 9.23 -46.88 -5.92
C SER A 23 9.59 -46.31 -4.54
N ASN A 24 10.28 -47.13 -3.75
CA ASN A 24 10.36 -47.05 -2.30
C ASN A 24 11.45 -46.08 -1.82
N ASP A 25 11.28 -44.78 -2.08
CA ASP A 25 12.02 -43.67 -1.44
C ASP A 25 11.19 -42.38 -1.54
N ASN A 26 10.12 -42.30 -0.74
CA ASN A 26 9.31 -41.08 -0.62
C ASN A 26 10.07 -40.02 0.19
N LYS A 27 11.12 -39.45 -0.41
CA LYS A 27 11.81 -38.28 0.15
C LYS A 27 10.86 -37.10 0.01
N SER A 28 10.21 -36.71 1.12
CA SER A 28 9.36 -35.53 1.17
C SER A 28 10.18 -34.29 0.80
N ILE A 29 9.92 -33.71 -0.36
CA ILE A 29 10.53 -32.44 -0.76
C ILE A 29 9.77 -31.33 -0.05
N SER A 30 10.45 -30.62 0.84
CA SER A 30 9.88 -29.42 1.46
C SER A 30 9.79 -28.29 0.45
N LEU A 31 8.69 -27.55 0.43
CA LEU A 31 8.52 -26.35 -0.41
C LEU A 31 9.62 -25.30 -0.14
N ILE A 32 10.15 -25.29 1.08
CA ILE A 32 11.24 -24.41 1.51
C ILE A 32 12.58 -24.82 0.86
N SER A 33 12.72 -26.05 0.39
CA SER A 33 13.94 -26.53 -0.29
C SER A 33 13.95 -26.26 -1.80
N LEU A 34 12.85 -25.76 -2.38
CA LEU A 34 12.78 -25.41 -3.79
C LEU A 34 13.71 -24.22 -4.13
N THR A 35 14.18 -24.22 -5.38
CA THR A 35 14.88 -23.07 -5.96
C THR A 35 13.90 -21.91 -6.15
N SER A 36 14.44 -20.70 -6.30
CA SER A 36 13.63 -19.49 -6.48
C SER A 36 12.80 -19.54 -7.77
N GLU A 37 13.30 -20.19 -8.81
CA GLU A 37 12.63 -20.32 -10.11
C GLU A 37 11.39 -21.22 -10.01
N LEU A 38 11.53 -22.41 -9.42
CA LEU A 38 10.40 -23.33 -9.21
C LEU A 38 9.37 -22.73 -8.26
N LEU A 39 9.84 -22.04 -7.21
CA LEU A 39 8.95 -21.35 -6.28
C LEU A 39 8.15 -20.26 -7.00
N ALA A 40 8.78 -19.50 -7.90
CA ALA A 40 8.08 -18.48 -8.66
C ALA A 40 7.03 -19.06 -9.61
N GLU A 41 7.34 -20.15 -10.32
CA GLU A 41 6.39 -20.79 -11.23
C GLU A 41 5.12 -21.25 -10.50
N ILE A 42 5.28 -21.74 -9.26
CA ILE A 42 4.15 -22.03 -8.38
C ILE A 42 3.41 -20.74 -8.02
N CYS A 43 4.14 -19.72 -7.54
CA CYS A 43 3.54 -18.46 -7.08
C CYS A 43 2.82 -17.68 -8.19
N GLU A 44 3.28 -17.71 -9.44
CA GLU A 44 2.60 -17.06 -10.57
C GLU A 44 1.20 -17.63 -10.85
N ASN A 45 0.92 -18.83 -10.34
CA ASN A 45 -0.37 -19.48 -10.47
C ASN A 45 -1.28 -19.32 -9.24
N LEU A 46 -0.82 -18.61 -8.20
CA LEU A 46 -1.59 -18.36 -6.98
C LEU A 46 -2.36 -17.03 -7.07
N SER A 47 -3.51 -16.96 -6.38
CA SER A 47 -4.24 -15.70 -6.24
C SER A 47 -3.46 -14.71 -5.38
N PRO A 48 -3.73 -13.39 -5.47
CA PRO A 48 -3.04 -12.43 -4.61
C PRO A 48 -3.29 -12.65 -3.11
N GLU A 49 -4.43 -13.24 -2.75
CA GLU A 49 -4.73 -13.63 -1.37
C GLU A 49 -3.86 -14.81 -0.92
N ASP A 50 -3.75 -15.85 -1.73
CA ASP A 50 -2.88 -17.00 -1.45
C ASP A 50 -1.41 -16.59 -1.36
N LEU A 51 -0.96 -15.70 -2.24
CA LEU A 51 0.39 -15.13 -2.18
C LEU A 51 0.63 -14.36 -0.87
N TYR A 52 -0.37 -13.60 -0.43
CA TYR A 52 -0.28 -12.87 0.82
C TYR A 52 -0.19 -13.83 2.01
N ILE A 53 -1.06 -14.83 2.08
CA ILE A 53 -1.05 -15.87 3.12
C ILE A 53 0.30 -16.62 3.09
N LEU A 54 0.78 -17.03 1.93
CA LEU A 54 2.07 -17.73 1.81
C LEU A 54 3.23 -16.87 2.34
N SER A 55 3.17 -15.55 2.13
CA SER A 55 4.17 -14.61 2.66
C SER A 55 4.20 -14.52 4.19
N THR A 56 3.14 -14.93 4.90
CA THR A 56 3.08 -14.91 6.37
C THR A 56 3.51 -16.24 7.01
N VAL A 57 3.61 -17.32 6.23
CA VAL A 57 3.94 -18.67 6.73
C VAL A 57 5.38 -18.77 7.26
N CYS A 58 6.38 -18.26 6.53
CA CYS A 58 7.77 -18.31 6.97
C CYS A 58 8.62 -17.16 6.44
N LYS A 59 9.78 -16.94 7.06
CA LYS A 59 10.71 -15.86 6.68
C LYS A 59 11.17 -15.94 5.23
N LYS A 60 11.47 -17.16 4.71
CA LYS A 60 11.89 -17.34 3.32
C LYS A 60 10.82 -16.86 2.33
N PHE A 61 9.56 -17.23 2.56
CA PHE A 61 8.46 -16.76 1.70
C PHE A 61 8.18 -15.28 1.90
N ARG A 62 8.30 -14.76 3.12
CA ARG A 62 8.19 -13.33 3.37
C ARG A 62 9.22 -12.54 2.57
N GLU A 63 10.49 -12.93 2.65
CA GLU A 63 11.58 -12.26 1.94
C GLU A 63 11.42 -12.39 0.42
N PHE A 64 11.01 -13.55 -0.07
CA PHE A 64 10.81 -13.80 -1.50
C PHE A 64 9.62 -13.04 -2.09
N LEU A 65 8.44 -13.14 -1.46
CA LEU A 65 7.18 -12.57 -1.97
C LEU A 65 7.00 -11.09 -1.61
N TRP A 66 7.64 -10.60 -0.56
CA TRP A 66 7.52 -9.21 -0.14
C TRP A 66 8.71 -8.32 -0.55
N SER A 67 9.60 -8.83 -1.41
CA SER A 67 10.68 -8.01 -1.96
C SER A 67 10.18 -6.99 -3.00
N THR A 68 10.93 -5.91 -3.17
CA THR A 68 10.70 -4.90 -4.22
C THR A 68 11.44 -5.24 -5.53
N SER A 69 12.01 -6.45 -5.65
CA SER A 69 12.72 -6.87 -6.86
C SER A 69 11.80 -6.92 -8.07
N ARG A 70 12.36 -6.65 -9.26
CA ARG A 70 11.61 -6.75 -10.53
C ARG A 70 10.91 -8.10 -10.69
N TYR A 71 11.56 -9.17 -10.24
CA TYR A 71 11.06 -10.53 -10.31
C TYR A 71 9.82 -10.72 -9.43
N THR A 72 9.89 -10.34 -8.16
CA THR A 72 8.73 -10.39 -7.26
C THR A 72 7.59 -9.51 -7.77
N GLN A 73 7.88 -8.30 -8.27
CA GLN A 73 6.86 -7.44 -8.88
C GLN A 73 6.15 -8.11 -10.07
N GLN A 74 6.86 -8.96 -10.83
CA GLN A 74 6.27 -9.70 -11.94
C GLN A 74 5.29 -10.78 -11.46
N ILE A 75 5.64 -11.52 -10.41
CA ILE A 75 4.77 -12.54 -9.80
C ILE A 75 3.43 -11.91 -9.38
N TRP A 76 3.49 -10.82 -8.62
CA TRP A 76 2.28 -10.13 -8.16
C TRP A 76 1.47 -9.50 -9.29
N ARG A 77 2.15 -8.92 -10.30
CA ARG A 77 1.47 -8.40 -11.50
C ARG A 77 0.75 -9.51 -12.27
N ASN A 78 1.42 -10.64 -12.51
CA ASN A 78 0.84 -11.79 -13.22
C ASN A 78 -0.36 -12.34 -12.47
N SER A 79 -0.23 -12.53 -11.17
CA SER A 79 -1.33 -12.95 -10.29
C SER A 79 -2.50 -11.96 -10.34
N ARG A 80 -2.25 -10.65 -10.19
CA ARG A 80 -3.30 -9.62 -10.29
C ARG A 80 -4.00 -9.65 -11.65
N LEU A 81 -3.26 -9.69 -12.76
CA LEU A 81 -3.86 -9.70 -14.09
C LEU A 81 -4.68 -10.98 -14.36
N LYS A 82 -4.30 -12.10 -13.75
CA LYS A 82 -4.99 -13.39 -13.89
C LYS A 82 -6.26 -13.47 -13.05
N PHE A 83 -6.23 -13.01 -11.79
CA PHE A 83 -7.30 -13.22 -10.82
C PHE A 83 -8.13 -11.96 -10.52
N LEU A 84 -7.57 -10.77 -10.74
CA LEU A 84 -8.16 -9.46 -10.49
C LEU A 84 -8.02 -8.58 -11.75
N CYS A 85 -8.39 -9.10 -12.93
CA CYS A 85 -8.16 -8.45 -14.22
C CYS A 85 -8.79 -7.05 -14.34
N GLN A 86 -9.87 -6.80 -13.59
CA GLN A 86 -10.52 -5.50 -13.44
C GLN A 86 -9.68 -4.49 -12.64
N LEU A 87 -8.82 -4.97 -11.74
CA LEU A 87 -8.00 -4.12 -10.88
C LEU A 87 -6.70 -3.75 -11.62
N ARG A 88 -6.76 -2.73 -12.46
CA ARG A 88 -5.59 -2.20 -13.18
C ARG A 88 -4.77 -1.31 -12.27
N ASN A 89 -3.49 -1.63 -12.07
CA ASN A 89 -2.56 -0.76 -11.37
C ASN A 89 -2.12 0.38 -12.30
N PRO A 90 -2.52 1.64 -12.05
CA PRO A 90 -2.13 2.77 -12.88
C PRO A 90 -0.76 3.34 -12.46
N PHE A 91 -0.21 2.90 -11.32
CA PHE A 91 1.03 3.43 -10.79
C PHE A 91 2.24 2.75 -11.41
N ASP A 92 3.25 3.54 -11.72
CA ASP A 92 4.57 3.01 -12.02
C ASP A 92 5.14 2.30 -10.77
N LYS A 93 5.96 1.26 -10.99
CA LYS A 93 6.54 0.44 -9.91
C LYS A 93 7.44 1.25 -8.99
N GLU A 94 8.00 2.36 -9.48
CA GLU A 94 8.79 3.30 -8.68
C GLU A 94 7.94 4.08 -7.66
N ILE A 95 6.62 4.17 -7.89
CA ILE A 95 5.68 4.95 -7.09
C ILE A 95 4.98 4.06 -6.07
N LEU A 96 4.45 2.92 -6.50
CA LEU A 96 3.75 1.97 -5.64
C LEU A 96 4.01 0.55 -6.14
N SER A 97 4.45 -0.32 -5.23
CA SER A 97 4.67 -1.72 -5.61
C SER A 97 3.34 -2.43 -5.89
N GLU A 98 3.37 -3.49 -6.69
CA GLU A 98 2.19 -4.32 -6.96
C GLU A 98 1.60 -4.87 -5.66
N GLN A 99 2.44 -5.29 -4.71
CA GLN A 99 1.97 -5.76 -3.40
C GLN A 99 1.24 -4.67 -2.63
N GLN A 100 1.81 -3.45 -2.57
CA GLN A 100 1.19 -2.35 -1.84
C GLN A 100 -0.13 -1.94 -2.49
N TYR A 101 -0.15 -1.85 -3.82
CA TYR A 101 -1.37 -1.53 -4.57
C TYR A 101 -2.47 -2.58 -4.36
N ILE A 102 -2.14 -3.86 -4.46
CA ILE A 102 -3.09 -4.97 -4.20
C ILE A 102 -3.52 -4.96 -2.75
N TRP A 103 -2.60 -4.73 -1.80
CA TRP A 103 -2.93 -4.71 -0.39
C TRP A 103 -3.92 -3.58 -0.07
N LEU A 104 -3.68 -2.37 -0.59
CA LEU A 104 -4.57 -1.22 -0.37
C LEU A 104 -5.92 -1.35 -1.07
N ASN A 105 -6.04 -2.04 -2.22
CA ASN A 105 -7.32 -2.18 -2.92
C ASN A 105 -8.10 -3.45 -2.55
N PHE A 106 -7.40 -4.54 -2.26
CA PHE A 106 -8.00 -5.89 -2.27
C PHE A 106 -7.81 -6.67 -0.97
N LEU A 107 -6.63 -6.63 -0.34
CA LEU A 107 -6.33 -7.52 0.80
C LEU A 107 -6.57 -6.87 2.17
N GLY A 108 -6.14 -5.63 2.36
CA GLY A 108 -6.17 -4.98 3.68
C GLY A 108 -7.59 -4.83 4.21
N ASN A 109 -7.87 -5.30 5.41
CA ASN A 109 -9.20 -5.24 6.03
C ASN A 109 -9.18 -4.58 7.41
N SER A 110 -8.05 -4.00 7.82
CA SER A 110 -7.86 -3.38 9.12
C SER A 110 -7.09 -2.09 9.01
N CYS A 111 -7.36 -1.14 9.92
CA CYS A 111 -6.58 0.09 10.06
C CYS A 111 -5.11 -0.25 10.34
N GLN A 112 -4.18 0.33 9.58
CA GLN A 112 -2.74 0.08 9.76
C GLN A 112 -2.18 0.64 11.07
N PHE A 113 -2.90 1.57 11.71
CA PHE A 113 -2.46 2.21 12.95
C PHE A 113 -3.00 1.51 14.20
N CYS A 114 -4.28 1.12 14.22
CA CYS A 114 -4.91 0.53 15.40
C CYS A 114 -5.35 -0.93 15.24
N GLY A 115 -5.29 -1.50 14.03
CA GLY A 115 -5.70 -2.88 13.76
C GLY A 115 -7.21 -3.14 13.77
N ILE A 116 -8.04 -2.12 14.03
CA ILE A 116 -9.49 -2.26 13.99
C ILE A 116 -9.94 -2.57 12.56
N GLU A 117 -10.86 -3.52 12.41
CA GLU A 117 -11.44 -3.93 11.14
C GLU A 117 -12.17 -2.78 10.43
N ILE A 118 -11.99 -2.71 9.11
CA ILE A 118 -12.61 -1.72 8.22
C ILE A 118 -13.55 -2.45 7.27
N LYS A 119 -14.85 -2.15 7.37
CA LYS A 119 -15.89 -2.76 6.54
C LYS A 119 -15.89 -2.27 5.09
N GLU A 120 -15.66 -0.97 4.89
CA GLU A 120 -15.69 -0.34 3.56
C GLU A 120 -14.33 0.23 3.20
N ARG A 121 -13.45 -0.63 2.69
CA ARG A 121 -12.04 -0.29 2.40
C ARG A 121 -11.87 0.93 1.51
N SER A 122 -12.64 1.03 0.41
CA SER A 122 -12.48 2.08 -0.59
C SER A 122 -12.61 3.49 -0.01
N GLU A 123 -13.35 3.65 1.09
CA GLU A 123 -13.52 4.94 1.77
C GLU A 123 -12.44 5.26 2.80
N HIS A 124 -11.54 4.32 3.06
CA HIS A 124 -10.53 4.38 4.12
C HIS A 124 -9.11 4.26 3.58
N VAL A 125 -8.93 4.13 2.26
CA VAL A 125 -7.62 4.23 1.61
C VAL A 125 -7.32 5.70 1.35
N ILE A 126 -6.22 6.15 1.94
CA ILE A 126 -5.67 7.48 1.74
C ILE A 126 -4.49 7.32 0.80
N TRP A 127 -4.71 7.60 -0.48
CA TRP A 127 -3.71 7.39 -1.53
C TRP A 127 -2.48 8.25 -1.32
N GLU A 128 -2.64 9.51 -0.93
CA GLU A 128 -1.53 10.44 -0.70
C GLU A 128 -0.55 9.95 0.36
N PHE A 129 -1.00 9.14 1.32
CA PHE A 129 -0.17 8.54 2.36
C PHE A 129 0.05 7.04 2.17
N LYS A 130 -0.57 6.43 1.14
CA LYS A 130 -0.52 4.98 0.86
C LYS A 130 -0.93 4.14 2.07
N VAL A 131 -1.94 4.60 2.82
CA VAL A 131 -2.43 3.90 4.02
C VAL A 131 -3.91 3.56 3.97
N LEU A 132 -4.27 2.44 4.60
CA LEU A 132 -5.63 2.10 4.98
C LEU A 132 -5.83 2.46 6.46
N SER A 133 -6.66 3.46 6.75
CA SER A 133 -6.82 4.01 8.11
C SER A 133 -8.28 4.25 8.48
N CYS A 134 -8.65 3.98 9.74
CA CYS A 134 -9.89 4.50 10.29
C CYS A 134 -9.82 6.03 10.47
N HIS A 135 -10.97 6.68 10.60
CA HIS A 135 -11.08 8.15 10.73
C HIS A 135 -10.35 8.67 11.95
N GLU A 136 -10.56 8.05 13.10
CA GLU A 136 -9.94 8.48 14.37
C GLU A 136 -8.41 8.44 14.28
N CYS A 137 -7.84 7.37 13.72
CA CYS A 137 -6.40 7.30 13.53
C CYS A 137 -5.91 8.33 12.52
N LEU A 138 -6.63 8.54 11.41
CA LEU A 138 -6.21 9.52 10.42
C LEU A 138 -6.21 10.94 10.99
N GLU A 139 -7.24 11.32 11.75
CA GLU A 139 -7.33 12.61 12.42
C GLU A 139 -6.18 12.80 13.41
N ASN A 140 -5.91 11.79 14.24
CA ASN A 140 -4.83 11.83 15.22
C ASN A 140 -3.43 11.80 14.61
N LYS A 141 -3.27 11.18 13.44
CA LYS A 141 -1.99 11.03 12.76
C LYS A 141 -1.67 12.16 11.79
N THR A 142 -2.64 12.98 11.41
CA THR A 142 -2.43 14.08 10.47
C THR A 142 -2.36 15.45 11.14
N SER A 143 -1.63 16.36 10.52
CA SER A 143 -1.53 17.75 10.94
C SER A 143 -1.93 18.67 9.79
N ARG A 144 -2.66 19.75 10.09
CA ARG A 144 -3.00 20.76 9.09
C ARG A 144 -1.78 21.61 8.75
N LYS A 145 -1.68 22.06 7.50
CA LYS A 145 -0.64 22.99 7.04
C LYS A 145 -0.44 24.18 7.98
N ARG A 146 -1.53 24.85 8.36
CA ARG A 146 -1.53 25.99 9.28
C ARG A 146 -0.85 25.68 10.62
N ASP A 147 -1.15 24.53 11.21
CA ASP A 147 -0.62 24.16 12.52
C ASP A 147 0.88 23.82 12.43
N LEU A 148 1.32 23.24 11.31
CA LEU A 148 2.74 23.01 11.03
C LEU A 148 3.51 24.32 10.80
N LEU A 149 2.93 25.28 10.08
CA LEU A 149 3.53 26.61 9.90
C LEU A 149 3.65 27.38 11.22
N LEU A 150 2.65 27.29 12.11
CA LEU A 150 2.73 27.85 13.47
C LEU A 150 3.84 27.21 14.31
N LYS A 151 4.13 25.92 14.09
CA LYS A 151 5.27 25.20 14.67
C LYS A 151 6.60 25.49 13.95
N LYS A 152 6.64 26.46 13.03
CA LYS A 152 7.82 26.91 12.26
C LYS A 152 8.43 25.85 11.32
N TYR A 153 7.60 24.97 10.77
CA TYR A 153 8.04 24.07 9.71
C TYR A 153 8.29 24.87 8.41
N PRO A 154 9.40 24.62 7.68
CA PRO A 154 9.70 25.34 6.45
C PRO A 154 8.61 25.14 5.38
N MET A 155 8.17 26.23 4.75
CA MET A 155 7.09 26.19 3.76
C MET A 155 7.52 25.41 2.50
N GLU A 156 8.78 25.56 2.11
CA GLU A 156 9.39 24.91 0.96
C GLU A 156 9.37 23.39 1.16
N LEU A 157 9.71 22.92 2.36
CA LEU A 157 9.60 21.51 2.73
C LEU A 157 8.17 21.00 2.59
N LEU A 158 7.19 21.68 3.21
CA LEU A 158 5.78 21.28 3.14
C LEU A 158 5.21 21.28 1.72
N SER A 159 5.72 22.13 0.84
CA SER A 159 5.30 22.17 -0.57
C SER A 159 5.77 20.95 -1.39
N CYS A 160 6.78 20.23 -0.89
CA CYS A 160 7.37 19.07 -1.55
C CYS A 160 6.83 17.73 -1.01
N LEU A 161 6.00 17.75 0.04
CA LEU A 161 5.47 16.55 0.66
C LEU A 161 4.08 16.17 0.12
N PRO A 162 3.73 14.87 0.11
CA PRO A 162 2.36 14.43 -0.12
C PRO A 162 1.42 15.08 0.90
N SER A 163 0.28 15.55 0.40
CA SER A 163 -0.71 16.23 1.21
C SER A 163 -2.09 15.89 0.70
N ALA A 164 -3.00 15.60 1.59
CA ALA A 164 -4.37 15.30 1.23
C ALA A 164 -5.27 16.50 1.51
N ALA A 165 -6.02 16.94 0.51
CA ALA A 165 -6.86 18.14 0.60
C ALA A 165 -8.33 17.84 0.95
N ASN A 166 -8.80 16.61 0.69
CA ASN A 166 -10.23 16.30 0.64
C ASN A 166 -10.70 15.19 1.59
N ILE A 167 -9.80 14.59 2.39
CA ILE A 167 -10.17 13.39 3.18
C ILE A 167 -11.20 13.72 4.26
N ILE A 168 -11.10 14.89 4.89
CA ILE A 168 -11.99 15.26 6.00
C ILE A 168 -13.31 15.87 5.49
N LYS A 169 -13.31 16.51 4.30
CA LYS A 169 -14.48 17.20 3.75
C LYS A 169 -15.62 16.26 3.36
N ALA A 170 -15.32 15.05 2.89
CA ALA A 170 -16.34 14.13 2.39
C ALA A 170 -17.23 13.51 3.49
N LYS A 171 -16.79 13.48 4.76
CA LYS A 171 -17.55 12.86 5.87
C LYS A 171 -18.08 13.83 6.93
N PHE A 172 -17.65 15.09 6.92
CA PHE A 172 -18.01 16.08 7.95
C PHE A 172 -19.08 17.11 7.53
N PHE A 173 -19.88 16.85 6.48
CA PHE A 173 -20.90 17.80 5.99
C PHE A 173 -21.66 18.50 7.13
N PHE A 174 -21.38 19.79 7.35
CA PHE A 174 -22.35 20.88 7.59
C PHE A 174 -21.74 22.27 7.81
N THR A 175 -20.42 22.45 7.94
CA THR A 175 -19.85 23.81 8.07
C THR A 175 -19.17 24.27 6.79
N PHE A 176 -19.86 25.17 6.10
CA PHE A 176 -19.33 26.00 5.01
C PHE A 176 -18.15 26.83 5.50
N GLU A 177 -16.93 26.36 5.26
CA GLU A 177 -15.76 27.24 5.08
C GLU A 177 -14.77 26.52 4.16
N ILE A 178 -14.80 26.90 2.89
CA ILE A 178 -14.00 26.32 1.81
C ILE A 178 -12.61 26.95 1.87
N GLU A 179 -11.85 26.67 2.91
CA GLU A 179 -10.40 26.74 2.80
C GLU A 179 -9.89 25.37 2.33
N GLU A 180 -9.01 25.38 1.33
CA GLU A 180 -8.29 24.20 0.88
C GLU A 180 -7.30 23.79 1.97
N GLN A 181 -7.76 22.97 2.92
CA GLN A 181 -6.94 22.52 4.03
C GLN A 181 -6.10 21.32 3.57
N SER A 182 -4.79 21.53 3.43
CA SER A 182 -3.83 20.45 3.20
C SER A 182 -3.49 19.77 4.53
N TYR A 183 -3.73 18.47 4.60
CA TYR A 183 -3.34 17.60 5.70
C TYR A 183 -2.08 16.83 5.35
N TYR A 184 -1.22 16.62 6.33
CA TYR A 184 0.04 15.89 6.19
C TYR A 184 0.14 14.82 7.25
N LEU A 185 0.72 13.66 6.94
CA LEU A 185 1.01 12.64 7.94
C LEU A 185 2.13 13.13 8.86
N THR A 186 1.82 13.31 10.14
CA THR A 186 2.70 14.00 11.10
C THR A 186 4.05 13.31 11.25
N ASP A 187 4.04 11.98 11.32
CA ASP A 187 5.24 11.17 11.48
C ASP A 187 6.18 11.32 10.26
N GLU A 188 5.64 11.34 9.03
CA GLU A 188 6.42 11.55 7.80
C GLU A 188 7.00 12.97 7.72
N VAL A 189 6.22 14.00 8.08
CA VAL A 189 6.72 15.38 8.08
C VAL A 189 7.91 15.51 9.04
N ASN A 190 7.83 14.88 10.20
CA ASN A 190 8.91 14.90 11.19
C ASN A 190 10.17 14.18 10.68
N GLU A 191 10.01 13.00 10.07
CA GLU A 191 11.11 12.27 9.45
C GLU A 191 11.80 13.10 8.36
N LYS A 192 11.02 13.69 7.46
CA LYS A 192 11.56 14.50 6.35
C LYS A 192 12.14 15.83 6.81
N LEU A 193 11.62 16.41 7.89
CA LEU A 193 12.25 17.56 8.53
C LEU A 193 13.61 17.18 9.11
N ALA A 194 13.74 16.02 9.76
CA ALA A 194 15.01 15.54 10.28
C ALA A 194 16.04 15.30 9.16
N GLU A 195 15.62 14.69 8.05
CA GLU A 195 16.47 14.54 6.85
C GLU A 195 16.90 15.90 6.29
N TYR A 196 15.96 16.82 6.09
CA TYR A 196 16.23 18.14 5.53
C TYR A 196 17.15 18.99 6.41
N THR A 197 16.98 18.91 7.73
CA THR A 197 17.81 19.66 8.70
C THR A 197 19.22 19.08 8.84
N ALA A 198 19.41 17.79 8.56
CA ALA A 198 20.73 17.15 8.55
C ALA A 198 21.62 17.58 7.38
N LEU A 199 21.02 18.06 6.27
CA LEU A 199 21.75 18.60 5.12
C LEU A 199 22.46 19.91 5.51
N LYS A 200 23.71 20.07 5.08
CA LYS A 200 24.55 21.20 5.51
C LYS A 200 24.64 22.30 4.46
N GLY A 201 24.61 21.94 3.18
CA GLY A 201 24.73 22.86 2.06
C GLY A 201 23.39 23.42 1.60
N ILE A 202 23.36 24.67 1.16
CA ILE A 202 22.15 25.25 0.55
C ILE A 202 21.81 24.58 -0.78
N ASP A 203 22.83 24.32 -1.62
CA ASP A 203 22.67 23.62 -2.90
C ASP A 203 22.16 22.19 -2.71
N GLU A 204 22.63 21.52 -1.65
CA GLU A 204 22.19 20.17 -1.28
C GLU A 204 20.71 20.15 -0.88
N LYS A 205 20.30 21.14 -0.07
CA LYS A 205 18.89 21.32 0.32
C LYS A 205 18.00 21.64 -0.87
N ASP A 206 18.44 22.52 -1.77
CA ASP A 206 17.67 22.90 -2.95
C ASP A 206 17.52 21.72 -3.92
N LEU A 207 18.58 20.93 -4.13
CA LEU A 207 18.53 19.71 -4.93
C LEU A 207 17.60 18.68 -4.30
N TRP A 208 17.67 18.48 -2.98
CA TRP A 208 16.80 17.57 -2.25
C TRP A 208 15.33 17.98 -2.37
N LEU A 209 15.00 19.27 -2.17
CA LEU A 209 13.65 19.81 -2.32
C LEU A 209 13.13 19.60 -3.75
N LYS A 210 13.95 19.90 -4.76
CA LYS A 210 13.59 19.72 -6.17
C LYS A 210 13.26 18.26 -6.48
N ASN A 211 14.08 17.32 -6.02
CA ASN A 211 13.85 15.89 -6.24
C ASN A 211 12.57 15.42 -5.54
N LYS A 212 12.36 15.80 -4.28
CA LYS A 212 11.15 15.45 -3.53
C LYS A 212 9.89 16.03 -4.15
N LYS A 213 9.94 17.28 -4.62
CA LYS A 213 8.83 17.91 -5.33
C LYS A 213 8.47 17.14 -6.61
N ASN A 214 9.47 16.70 -7.38
CA ASN A 214 9.25 15.91 -8.59
C ASN A 214 8.62 14.56 -8.28
N GLU A 215 9.11 13.84 -7.25
CA GLU A 215 8.52 12.57 -6.79
C GLU A 215 7.05 12.76 -6.39
N THR A 216 6.76 13.77 -5.56
CA THR A 216 5.40 14.08 -5.09
C THR A 216 4.47 14.47 -6.25
N ASN A 217 4.95 15.26 -7.21
CA ASN A 217 4.15 15.67 -8.36
C ASN A 217 3.81 14.49 -9.27
N LYS A 218 4.79 13.61 -9.56
CA LYS A 218 4.54 12.37 -10.29
C LYS A 218 3.48 11.53 -9.59
N PHE A 219 3.59 11.40 -8.26
CA PHE A 219 2.63 10.62 -7.50
C PHE A 219 1.22 11.22 -7.54
N LYS A 220 1.09 12.54 -7.34
CA LYS A 220 -0.20 13.25 -7.43
C LYS A 220 -0.84 13.09 -8.80
N GLN A 221 -0.05 13.14 -9.86
CA GLN A 221 -0.53 12.91 -11.22
C GLN A 221 -1.14 11.50 -11.36
N CYS A 222 -0.45 10.45 -10.92
CA CYS A 222 -0.99 9.08 -10.99
C CYS A 222 -2.26 8.89 -10.16
N ILE A 223 -2.35 9.53 -8.98
CA ILE A 223 -3.59 9.50 -8.18
C ILE A 223 -4.75 10.14 -8.95
N ASN A 224 -4.52 11.30 -9.57
CA ASN A 224 -5.54 11.99 -10.36
C ASN A 224 -5.99 11.14 -11.55
N GLU A 225 -5.06 10.54 -12.29
CA GLU A 225 -5.37 9.63 -13.41
C GLU A 225 -6.24 8.46 -12.96
N MET A 226 -5.89 7.81 -11.85
CA MET A 226 -6.69 6.73 -11.26
C MET A 226 -8.10 7.17 -10.86
N VAL A 227 -8.23 8.36 -10.25
CA VAL A 227 -9.54 8.91 -9.84
C VAL A 227 -10.41 9.20 -11.07
N GLU A 228 -9.82 9.77 -12.13
CA GLU A 228 -10.53 10.04 -13.38
C GLU A 228 -10.93 8.74 -14.11
N GLU A 229 -10.08 7.72 -14.13
CA GLU A 229 -10.43 6.40 -14.68
C GLU A 229 -11.65 5.79 -13.96
N LYS A 230 -11.62 5.74 -12.62
CA LYS A 230 -12.75 5.23 -11.82
C LYS A 230 -14.03 6.04 -12.04
N ARG A 231 -13.90 7.36 -12.15
CA ARG A 231 -15.02 8.25 -12.45
C ARG A 231 -15.62 7.91 -13.81
N ASN A 232 -14.78 7.75 -14.84
CA ASN A 232 -15.22 7.41 -16.19
C ASN A 232 -15.89 6.03 -16.25
N GLU A 233 -15.34 5.01 -15.58
CA GLU A 233 -15.97 3.69 -15.47
C GLU A 233 -17.37 3.76 -14.84
N PHE A 234 -17.51 4.54 -13.76
CA PHE A 234 -18.80 4.77 -13.11
C PHE A 234 -19.81 5.47 -14.04
N PHE A 235 -19.38 6.49 -14.78
CA PHE A 235 -20.23 7.15 -15.78
C PHE A 235 -20.69 6.21 -16.89
N LEU A 236 -19.79 5.35 -17.38
CA LEU A 236 -20.12 4.36 -18.42
C LEU A 236 -21.12 3.30 -17.92
N ASP A 237 -21.00 2.87 -16.65
CA ASP A 237 -21.95 1.94 -16.02
C ASP A 237 -23.35 2.58 -15.83
N ILE A 238 -23.43 3.87 -15.49
CA ILE A 238 -24.71 4.59 -15.45
C ILE A 238 -25.35 4.64 -16.84
N ILE A 239 -24.56 4.93 -17.89
CA ILE A 239 -25.08 5.02 -19.26
C ILE A 239 -25.58 3.64 -19.70
N SER A 240 -24.81 2.57 -19.51
CA SER A 240 -25.20 1.22 -19.94
C SER A 240 -26.51 0.75 -19.28
N LYS A 241 -26.72 1.06 -18.00
CA LYS A 241 -27.93 0.71 -17.24
C LYS A 241 -29.17 1.54 -17.60
N ASN A 242 -29.02 2.71 -18.20
CA ASN A 242 -30.15 3.58 -18.58
C ASN A 242 -30.57 3.41 -20.06
N PHE A 243 -29.81 2.67 -20.86
CA PHE A 243 -30.09 2.41 -22.27
C PHE A 243 -30.30 0.91 -22.59
N THR A 244 -30.62 0.09 -21.59
CA THR A 244 -31.12 -1.30 -21.73
C THR A 244 -32.51 -1.44 -21.12
#